data_AF-A0A251XJW1-F1
#
_entry.id   AF-A0A251XJW1-F1
#
_cell.length_a   1.000
_cell.length_b   1.000
_cell.length_c   1.000
_cell.angle_alpha   90.00
_cell.angle_beta   90.00
_cell.angle_gamma   90.00
#
_symmetry.space_group_name_H-M   'P 1'
#
loop_
_entity.id
_entity.type
_entity.pdbx_description
1 polymer ?
#
loop_
_entity_poly.entity_id
_entity_poly.type
_entity_poly.pdbx_seq_one_letter_code
_entity_poly.pdbx_strand_id
1 'polypeptide(L)'
;MGVDFARRYPVATFASGPTNSMRGAALLSGLGTCAVVDIGGTTSDVGVLAGGFPREATAEISVAGVRTNFRMPDVLSIGIGGGSLVRGEGDLVGPESVGYELGRRALVFGGDTLTTTDIAVAAGMVDVGDPACVAHLSPQLVRRALDTIAMRVADVVERMRTSSAPLAVVAVGGGSILLPEELEGLGRVHRPENFAVANAVGAAIAQVSGELDRVYSVSEGSRQQALDDARQEAVERAVAAGASPSTVQIVDFDELPIPYLPGNAIRIRAKAVGDLDIRKAAHV
;
A
#
# COMPACT_ATOMS: atom_id res chain seq x y z
N MET A 1 -8.93 -14.47 -3.29
CA MET A 1 -8.29 -15.48 -4.16
C MET A 1 -8.16 -16.78 -3.37
N GLY A 2 -8.47 -17.93 -3.96
CA GLY A 2 -8.29 -19.24 -3.32
C GLY A 2 -6.85 -19.76 -3.41
N VAL A 3 -6.49 -20.74 -2.56
CA VAL A 3 -5.14 -21.31 -2.46
C VAL A 3 -4.66 -21.92 -3.79
N ASP A 4 -5.52 -22.66 -4.49
CA ASP A 4 -5.14 -23.31 -5.76
C ASP A 4 -4.84 -22.30 -6.86
N PHE A 5 -5.55 -21.16 -6.88
CA PHE A 5 -5.25 -20.09 -7.81
C PHE A 5 -3.89 -19.47 -7.50
N ALA A 6 -3.60 -19.17 -6.23
CA ALA A 6 -2.31 -18.60 -5.83
C ALA A 6 -1.14 -19.55 -6.16
N ARG A 7 -1.35 -20.87 -6.03
CA ARG A 7 -0.37 -21.89 -6.46
C ARG A 7 -0.13 -21.90 -7.96
N ARG A 8 -1.18 -21.73 -8.75
CA ARG A 8 -1.10 -21.72 -10.22
C ARG A 8 -0.56 -20.39 -10.77
N TYR A 9 -0.81 -19.29 -10.08
CA TYR A 9 -0.45 -17.93 -10.46
C TYR A 9 0.21 -17.16 -9.30
N PRO A 10 1.40 -17.57 -8.84
CA PRO A 10 2.06 -16.94 -7.69
C PRO A 10 2.36 -15.46 -7.90
N VAL A 11 2.50 -15.04 -9.15
CA VAL A 11 2.70 -13.64 -9.54
C VAL A 11 1.57 -12.70 -9.07
N ALA A 12 0.36 -13.22 -8.89
CA ALA A 12 -0.76 -12.43 -8.39
C ALA A 12 -0.68 -12.13 -6.88
N THR A 13 0.35 -12.64 -6.19
CA THR A 13 0.65 -12.33 -4.78
C THR A 13 1.68 -11.20 -4.63
N PHE A 14 2.24 -10.71 -5.74
CA PHE A 14 3.18 -9.59 -5.71
C PHE A 14 2.51 -8.35 -5.16
N ALA A 15 3.26 -7.58 -4.36
CA ALA A 15 2.77 -6.39 -3.65
C ALA A 15 1.56 -6.63 -2.71
N SER A 16 1.28 -7.88 -2.31
CA SER A 16 0.20 -8.18 -1.34
C SER A 16 0.41 -7.50 0.01
N GLY A 17 1.66 -7.38 0.49
CA GLY A 17 2.00 -6.64 1.70
C GLY A 17 1.52 -5.18 1.67
N PRO A 18 2.05 -4.33 0.77
CA PRO A 18 1.59 -2.95 0.63
C PRO A 18 0.08 -2.84 0.38
N THR A 19 -0.50 -3.73 -0.43
CA THR A 19 -1.95 -3.78 -0.69
C THR A 19 -2.74 -3.94 0.61
N ASN A 20 -2.35 -4.90 1.44
CA ASN A 20 -3.02 -5.17 2.71
C ASN A 20 -2.86 -3.99 3.66
N SER A 21 -1.66 -3.41 3.78
CA SER A 21 -1.45 -2.24 4.63
C SER A 21 -2.32 -1.05 4.21
N MET A 22 -2.43 -0.78 2.90
CA MET A 22 -3.34 0.24 2.37
C MET A 22 -4.79 -0.06 2.69
N ARG A 23 -5.25 -1.29 2.46
CA ARG A 23 -6.63 -1.70 2.76
C ARG A 23 -6.96 -1.60 4.25
N GLY A 24 -6.04 -2.01 5.12
CA GLY A 24 -6.17 -1.87 6.55
C GLY A 24 -6.16 -0.41 6.99
N ALA A 25 -5.29 0.42 6.42
CA ALA A 25 -5.26 1.86 6.68
C ALA A 25 -6.59 2.53 6.32
N ALA A 26 -7.20 2.16 5.19
CA ALA A 26 -8.52 2.66 4.78
C ALA A 26 -9.59 2.35 5.84
N LEU A 27 -9.64 1.09 6.30
CA LEU A 27 -10.60 0.66 7.32
C LEU A 27 -10.37 1.35 8.66
N LEU A 28 -9.13 1.36 9.14
CA LEU A 28 -8.77 1.89 10.46
C LEU A 28 -8.92 3.40 10.55
N SER A 29 -8.66 4.12 9.47
CA SER A 29 -8.80 5.58 9.41
C SER A 29 -10.20 6.06 9.04
N GLY A 30 -11.01 5.19 8.41
CA GLY A 30 -12.29 5.57 7.81
C GLY A 30 -12.15 6.42 6.54
N LEU A 31 -10.94 6.59 6.00
CA LEU A 31 -10.67 7.40 4.80
C LEU A 31 -10.59 6.51 3.56
N GLY A 32 -11.52 6.72 2.62
CA GLY A 32 -11.52 6.00 1.33
C GLY A 32 -10.54 6.56 0.30
N THR A 33 -10.12 7.83 0.42
CA THR A 33 -9.21 8.47 -0.52
C THR A 33 -8.13 9.23 0.27
N CYS A 34 -6.92 8.70 0.27
CA CYS A 34 -5.77 9.25 1.01
C CYS A 34 -4.45 8.67 0.49
N ALA A 35 -3.33 9.33 0.79
CA ALA A 35 -2.02 8.70 0.75
C ALA A 35 -1.85 7.82 1.98
N VAL A 36 -1.31 6.62 1.80
CA VAL A 36 -0.94 5.72 2.89
C VAL A 36 0.57 5.60 2.91
N VAL A 37 1.17 5.81 4.08
CA VAL A 37 2.59 5.62 4.35
C VAL A 37 2.72 4.47 5.35
N ASP A 38 3.10 3.29 4.88
CA ASP A 38 3.38 2.13 5.73
C ASP A 38 4.87 2.08 6.06
N ILE A 39 5.23 2.39 7.31
CA ILE A 39 6.63 2.39 7.76
C ILE A 39 6.90 1.12 8.57
N GLY A 40 7.70 0.22 8.00
CA GLY A 40 8.13 -1.01 8.64
C GLY A 40 9.46 -0.88 9.38
N GLY A 41 10.11 -2.03 9.60
CA GLY A 41 11.43 -2.10 10.21
C GLY A 41 12.58 -1.70 9.27
N THR A 42 12.41 -1.85 7.96
CA THR A 42 13.49 -1.62 6.97
C THR A 42 13.14 -0.56 5.93
N THR A 43 11.87 -0.49 5.56
CA THR A 43 11.38 0.23 4.39
C THR A 43 10.05 0.91 4.71
N SER A 44 9.78 1.99 3.98
CA SER A 44 8.48 2.64 3.94
C SER A 44 7.89 2.47 2.56
N ASP A 45 6.65 2.01 2.49
CA ASP A 45 5.87 1.90 1.27
C ASP A 45 4.81 3.00 1.23
N VAL A 46 4.78 3.75 0.14
CA VAL A 46 3.81 4.84 -0.07
C VAL A 46 2.92 4.50 -1.24
N GLY A 47 1.61 4.51 -1.01
CA GLY A 47 0.58 4.29 -2.01
C GLY A 47 -0.58 5.26 -1.88
N VAL A 48 -1.44 5.32 -2.89
CA VAL A 48 -2.66 6.16 -2.87
C VAL A 48 -3.88 5.28 -2.92
N LEU A 49 -4.83 5.53 -2.03
CA LEU A 49 -6.18 4.97 -2.07
C LEU A 49 -7.12 5.89 -2.85
N ALA A 50 -8.00 5.29 -3.63
CA ALA A 50 -9.15 5.93 -4.24
C ALA A 50 -10.40 5.07 -3.97
N GLY A 51 -11.40 5.63 -3.30
CA GLY A 51 -12.65 4.91 -3.01
C GLY A 51 -12.47 3.63 -2.18
N GLY A 52 -11.42 3.54 -1.35
CA GLY A 52 -11.11 2.38 -0.50
C GLY A 52 -10.26 1.30 -1.20
N PHE A 53 -9.82 1.53 -2.44
CA PHE A 53 -8.98 0.61 -3.19
C PHE A 53 -7.64 1.27 -3.56
N PRO A 54 -6.52 0.53 -3.52
CA PRO A 54 -5.25 1.05 -4.02
C PRO A 54 -5.36 1.46 -5.48
N ARG A 55 -4.87 2.65 -5.81
CA ARG A 55 -4.74 3.11 -7.19
C ARG A 55 -3.76 2.21 -7.92
N GLU A 56 -4.17 1.68 -9.07
CA GLU A 56 -3.29 0.86 -9.91
C GLU A 56 -2.27 1.73 -10.66
N ALA A 57 -1.09 1.17 -10.90
CA ALA A 57 -0.10 1.83 -11.74
C ALA A 57 -0.62 1.95 -13.19
N THR A 58 -0.52 3.16 -13.74
CA THR A 58 -0.92 3.46 -15.12
C THR A 58 0.15 3.07 -16.13
N ALA A 59 1.42 3.04 -15.71
CA ALA A 59 2.58 2.68 -16.52
C ALA A 59 3.02 1.22 -16.34
N GLU A 60 3.90 0.75 -17.22
CA GLU A 60 4.54 -0.57 -17.12
C GLU A 60 5.31 -0.68 -15.79
N ILE A 61 5.05 -1.74 -15.03
CA ILE A 61 5.80 -2.03 -13.80
C ILE A 61 6.93 -3.00 -14.13
N SER A 62 8.14 -2.69 -13.67
CA SER A 62 9.29 -3.58 -13.76
C SER A 62 9.41 -4.42 -12.48
N VAL A 63 9.43 -5.74 -12.61
CA VAL A 63 9.68 -6.67 -11.51
C VAL A 63 10.97 -7.41 -11.77
N ALA A 64 11.95 -7.28 -10.87
CA ALA A 64 13.29 -7.86 -11.03
C ALA A 64 13.94 -7.55 -12.40
N GLY A 65 13.72 -6.33 -12.91
CA GLY A 65 14.24 -5.88 -14.21
C GLY A 65 13.40 -6.29 -15.42
N VAL A 66 12.33 -7.06 -15.22
CA VAL A 66 11.42 -7.49 -16.29
C VAL A 66 10.22 -6.55 -16.34
N ARG A 67 9.99 -5.93 -17.49
CA ARG A 67 8.79 -5.12 -17.72
C ARG A 67 7.57 -6.04 -17.82
N THR A 68 6.55 -5.72 -17.05
CA THR A 68 5.32 -6.49 -16.96
C THR A 68 4.12 -5.61 -17.30
N ASN A 69 3.06 -6.23 -17.81
CA ASN A 69 1.75 -5.62 -17.98
C ASN A 69 0.83 -5.91 -16.78
N PHE A 70 1.40 -6.29 -15.63
CA PHE A 70 0.62 -6.55 -14.43
C PHE A 70 0.03 -5.25 -13.90
N ARG A 71 -1.24 -5.33 -13.55
CA ARG A 71 -1.91 -4.29 -12.76
C ARG A 71 -1.64 -4.58 -11.30
N MET A 72 -0.70 -3.83 -10.74
CA MET A 72 -0.42 -3.85 -9.31
C MET A 72 -0.65 -2.43 -8.76
N PRO A 73 -0.85 -2.30 -7.45
CA PRO A 73 -0.91 -0.99 -6.83
C PRO A 73 0.32 -0.16 -7.17
N ASP A 74 0.08 1.12 -7.45
CA ASP A 74 1.12 2.12 -7.59
C ASP A 74 1.72 2.38 -6.21
N VAL A 75 2.94 1.88 -5.99
CA VAL A 75 3.64 1.95 -4.71
C VAL A 75 5.07 2.41 -4.95
N LEU A 76 5.50 3.42 -4.19
CA LEU A 76 6.89 3.85 -4.11
C LEU A 76 7.47 3.46 -2.77
N SER A 77 8.55 2.69 -2.79
CA SER A 77 9.28 2.27 -1.59
C SER A 77 10.53 3.12 -1.37
N ILE A 78 10.80 3.47 -0.11
CA ILE A 78 12.06 4.08 0.32
C ILE A 78 12.69 3.29 1.46
N GLY A 79 14.02 3.28 1.54
CA GLY A 79 14.79 2.61 2.59
C GLY A 79 14.78 3.35 3.92
N ILE A 80 13.59 3.68 4.43
CA ILE A 80 13.38 4.26 5.75
C ILE A 80 12.50 3.30 6.55
N GLY A 81 12.97 2.84 7.69
CA GLY A 81 12.20 2.04 8.63
C GLY A 81 12.86 2.11 10.00
N GLY A 82 12.33 1.40 10.99
CA GLY A 82 12.84 1.45 12.38
C GLY A 82 14.33 1.06 12.55
N GLY A 83 14.88 0.24 11.65
CA GLY A 83 16.29 -0.17 11.67
C GLY A 83 17.17 0.52 10.65
N SER A 84 16.66 1.54 9.95
CA SER A 84 17.49 2.33 9.03
C SER A 84 18.63 3.00 9.78
N LEU A 85 19.83 2.94 9.21
CA LEU A 85 21.02 3.55 9.80
C LEU A 85 20.92 5.07 9.76
N VAL A 86 21.44 5.74 10.78
CA VAL A 86 21.54 7.20 10.84
C VAL A 86 23.02 7.59 10.86
N ARG A 87 23.43 8.43 9.91
CA ARG A 87 24.81 8.85 9.69
C ARG A 87 24.86 10.36 9.42
N GLY A 88 26.07 10.91 9.34
CA GLY A 88 26.29 12.30 8.94
C GLY A 88 25.54 13.28 9.83
N GLU A 89 25.61 13.08 11.16
CA GLU A 89 24.96 13.96 12.14
C GLU A 89 23.43 14.08 12.02
N GLY A 90 22.79 13.11 11.37
CA GLY A 90 21.33 13.04 11.18
C GLY A 90 20.87 13.28 9.73
N ASP A 91 21.76 13.76 8.85
CA ASP A 91 21.40 14.15 7.48
C ASP A 91 21.29 12.94 6.52
N LEU A 92 21.82 11.78 6.93
CA LEU A 92 21.84 10.55 6.13
C LEU A 92 21.11 9.44 6.87
N VAL A 93 19.84 9.23 6.52
CA VAL A 93 19.00 8.15 7.09
C VAL A 93 18.76 7.08 6.03
N GLY A 94 19.15 5.83 6.29
CA GLY A 94 19.08 4.75 5.30
C GLY A 94 19.94 5.03 4.04
N PRO A 95 19.71 4.31 2.91
CA PRO A 95 18.78 3.20 2.75
C PRO A 95 19.22 1.91 3.45
N GLU A 96 20.47 1.86 3.92
CA GLU A 96 20.99 0.72 4.69
C GLU A 96 20.22 0.55 6.00
N SER A 97 19.95 -0.70 6.36
CA SER A 97 19.21 -1.06 7.56
C SER A 97 19.83 -2.28 8.23
N VAL A 98 19.77 -2.35 9.56
CA VAL A 98 20.13 -3.55 10.32
C VAL A 98 19.06 -4.64 10.25
N GLY A 99 17.88 -4.34 9.71
CA GLY A 99 16.81 -5.30 9.47
C GLY A 99 16.46 -6.16 10.68
N TYR A 100 16.48 -7.48 10.52
CA TYR A 100 16.14 -8.43 11.59
C TYR A 100 17.12 -8.37 12.78
N GLU A 101 18.30 -7.77 12.60
CA GLU A 101 19.31 -7.61 13.66
C GLU A 101 19.07 -6.36 14.52
N LEU A 102 17.96 -5.65 14.33
CA LEU A 102 17.60 -4.44 15.09
C LEU A 102 17.77 -4.65 16.60
N GLY A 103 17.18 -5.73 17.14
CA GLY A 103 17.23 -6.08 18.57
C GLY A 103 18.63 -6.38 19.12
N ARG A 104 19.66 -6.47 18.26
CA ARG A 104 21.06 -6.74 18.64
C ARG A 104 22.00 -5.58 18.31
N ARG A 105 21.74 -4.88 17.19
CA ARG A 105 22.65 -3.88 16.63
C ARG A 105 22.33 -2.45 17.04
N ALA A 106 21.07 -2.12 17.33
CA ALA A 106 20.71 -0.75 17.73
C ALA A 106 21.25 -0.40 19.12
N LEU A 107 21.55 0.88 19.34
CA LEU A 107 22.15 1.36 20.58
C LEU A 107 21.25 1.10 21.79
N VAL A 108 19.94 1.31 21.67
CA VAL A 108 18.95 1.06 22.74
C VAL A 108 18.90 -0.40 23.19
N PHE A 109 19.46 -1.34 22.42
CA PHE A 109 19.59 -2.74 22.82
C PHE A 109 21.03 -3.13 23.20
N GLY A 110 21.91 -2.15 23.42
CA GLY A 110 23.32 -2.37 23.76
C GLY A 110 24.21 -2.67 22.55
N GLY A 111 23.73 -2.43 21.33
CA GLY A 111 24.51 -2.55 20.11
C GLY A 111 25.41 -1.34 19.84
N ASP A 112 25.99 -1.32 18.64
CA ASP A 112 27.01 -0.37 18.17
C ASP A 112 26.59 0.39 16.90
N THR A 113 25.35 0.23 16.44
CA THR A 113 24.80 0.94 15.29
C THR A 113 23.73 1.93 15.72
N LEU A 114 23.87 3.19 15.31
CA LEU A 114 22.80 4.18 15.43
C LEU A 114 21.72 3.95 14.35
N THR A 115 20.48 3.80 14.80
CA THR A 115 19.29 3.53 13.97
C THR A 115 18.18 4.56 14.22
N THR A 116 17.15 4.58 13.38
CA THR A 116 15.98 5.45 13.59
C THR A 116 15.16 5.07 14.83
N THR A 117 15.18 3.81 15.28
CA THR A 117 14.59 3.42 16.58
C THR A 117 15.30 4.13 17.73
N ASP A 118 16.63 4.24 17.68
CA ASP A 118 17.40 4.99 18.68
C ASP A 118 17.01 6.47 18.70
N ILE A 119 16.80 7.06 17.52
CA ILE A 119 16.31 8.44 17.37
C ILE A 119 14.91 8.61 17.97
N ALA A 120 14.00 7.66 17.73
CA ALA A 120 12.65 7.71 18.28
C ALA A 120 12.65 7.63 19.82
N VAL A 121 13.47 6.76 20.40
CA VAL A 121 13.62 6.64 21.86
C VAL A 121 14.26 7.90 22.44
N ALA A 122 15.32 8.42 21.82
CA ALA A 122 15.97 9.67 22.25
C ALA A 122 15.03 10.89 22.15
N ALA A 123 14.09 10.88 21.22
CA ALA A 123 13.04 11.89 21.09
C ALA A 123 11.87 11.71 22.06
N GLY A 124 11.83 10.62 22.85
CA GLY A 124 10.73 10.29 23.75
C GLY A 124 9.44 9.87 23.03
N MET A 125 9.54 9.43 21.78
CA MET A 125 8.38 9.05 20.94
C MET A 125 7.93 7.60 21.18
N VAL A 126 8.83 6.75 21.71
CA VAL A 126 8.56 5.33 21.94
C VAL A 126 9.36 4.82 23.14
N ASP A 127 8.77 3.90 23.90
CA ASP A 127 9.41 3.23 25.04
C ASP A 127 9.86 1.82 24.63
N VAL A 128 11.09 1.71 24.15
CA VAL A 128 11.71 0.46 23.67
C VAL A 128 13.19 0.44 24.05
N GLY A 129 13.68 -0.71 24.54
CA GLY A 129 15.08 -0.87 24.92
C GLY A 129 15.44 -0.08 26.18
N ASP A 130 16.71 0.31 26.30
CA ASP A 130 17.22 1.14 27.39
C ASP A 130 17.47 2.59 26.90
N PRO A 131 16.66 3.57 27.32
CA PRO A 131 16.86 4.98 26.99
C PRO A 131 18.21 5.54 27.42
N ALA A 132 18.86 4.96 28.44
CA ALA A 132 20.18 5.39 28.90
C ALA A 132 21.26 5.20 27.81
N CYS A 133 21.09 4.20 26.94
CA CYS A 133 22.01 3.94 25.84
C CYS A 133 22.01 5.05 24.78
N VAL A 134 20.96 5.87 24.70
CA VAL A 134 20.84 6.96 23.72
C VAL A 134 20.81 8.35 24.33
N ALA A 135 20.89 8.48 25.66
CA ALA A 135 20.88 9.75 26.36
C ALA A 135 22.06 10.68 26.01
N HIS A 136 23.13 10.13 25.42
CA HIS A 136 24.31 10.87 24.97
C HIS A 136 24.12 11.53 23.58
N LEU A 137 23.07 11.18 22.84
CA LEU A 137 22.80 11.75 21.53
C LEU A 137 22.43 13.23 21.65
N SER A 138 22.98 14.07 20.77
CA SER A 138 22.67 15.50 20.79
C SER A 138 21.23 15.75 20.32
N PRO A 139 20.50 16.70 20.94
CA PRO A 139 19.16 17.08 20.47
C PRO A 139 19.13 17.53 19.01
N GLN A 140 20.22 18.14 18.52
CA GLN A 140 20.36 18.59 17.13
C GLN A 140 20.45 17.41 16.16
N LEU A 141 21.15 16.33 16.52
CA LEU A 141 21.21 15.12 15.71
C LEU A 141 19.83 14.46 15.62
N VAL A 142 19.15 14.31 16.76
CA VAL A 142 17.81 13.69 16.84
C VAL A 142 16.82 14.45 15.96
N ARG A 143 16.78 15.78 16.10
CA ARG A 143 15.92 16.64 15.29
C ARG A 143 16.22 16.53 13.80
N ARG A 144 17.49 16.63 13.40
CA ARG A 144 17.88 16.54 11.98
C ARG A 144 17.51 15.20 11.35
N ALA A 145 17.67 14.10 12.08
CA ALA A 145 17.27 12.78 11.61
C ALA A 145 15.75 12.70 11.37
N LEU A 146 14.94 13.21 12.30
CA LEU A 146 13.49 13.24 12.16
C LEU A 146 13.04 14.17 11.00
N ASP A 147 13.64 15.36 10.89
CA ASP A 147 13.37 16.30 9.80
C ASP A 147 13.71 15.66 8.43
N THR A 148 14.83 14.94 8.35
CA THR A 148 15.24 14.20 7.14
C THR A 148 14.25 13.08 6.79
N ILE A 149 13.76 12.33 7.78
CA ILE A 149 12.73 11.30 7.57
C ILE A 149 11.44 11.92 7.05
N ALA A 150 10.96 12.99 7.70
CA ALA A 150 9.73 13.68 7.34
C ALA A 150 9.79 14.24 5.91
N MET A 151 10.87 14.94 5.57
CA MET A 151 11.12 15.48 4.23
C MET A 151 11.09 14.38 3.17
N ARG A 152 11.84 13.29 3.38
CA ARG A 152 11.91 12.21 2.38
C ARG A 152 10.59 11.47 2.19
N VAL A 153 9.80 11.31 3.26
CA VAL A 153 8.45 10.73 3.16
C VAL A 153 7.51 11.70 2.43
N ALA A 154 7.57 13.00 2.74
CA ALA A 154 6.76 14.01 2.08
C ALA A 154 7.05 14.07 0.57
N ASP A 155 8.34 14.02 0.17
CA ASP A 155 8.75 13.99 -1.24
C ASP A 155 8.14 12.79 -2.00
N VAL A 156 8.07 11.62 -1.36
CA VAL A 156 7.50 10.42 -1.99
C VAL A 156 5.99 10.54 -2.10
N VAL A 157 5.31 11.03 -1.06
CA VAL A 157 3.86 11.30 -1.12
C VAL A 157 3.56 12.30 -2.22
N GLU A 158 4.35 13.37 -2.35
CA GLU A 158 4.17 14.39 -3.38
C GLU A 158 4.32 13.80 -4.80
N ARG A 159 5.34 12.96 -5.01
CA ARG A 159 5.53 12.24 -6.29
C ARG A 159 4.36 11.32 -6.66
N MET A 160 3.61 10.85 -5.67
CA MET A 160 2.42 10.00 -5.87
C MET A 160 1.15 10.80 -6.18
N ARG A 161 1.13 12.11 -5.92
CA ARG A 161 -0.04 12.95 -6.20
C ARG A 161 -0.19 13.16 -7.69
N THR A 162 -1.44 13.10 -8.15
CA THR A 162 -1.82 13.36 -9.55
C THR A 162 -2.51 14.71 -9.72
N SER A 163 -2.75 15.44 -8.62
CA SER A 163 -3.35 16.78 -8.64
C SER A 163 -2.89 17.60 -7.44
N SER A 164 -3.12 18.90 -7.51
CA SER A 164 -2.86 19.85 -6.40
C SER A 164 -3.93 19.81 -5.31
N ALA A 165 -4.98 18.99 -5.46
CA ALA A 165 -6.01 18.87 -4.44
C ALA A 165 -5.40 18.34 -3.13
N PRO A 166 -5.88 18.80 -1.96
CA PRO A 166 -5.45 18.26 -0.68
C PRO A 166 -5.72 16.75 -0.61
N LEU A 167 -4.71 16.00 -0.18
CA LEU A 167 -4.79 14.54 -0.01
C LEU A 167 -4.38 14.24 1.43
N ALA A 168 -5.29 13.66 2.21
CA ALA A 168 -4.98 13.25 3.57
C ALA A 168 -3.85 12.22 3.58
N VAL A 169 -2.98 12.26 4.60
CA VAL A 169 -1.90 11.29 4.78
C VAL A 169 -2.22 10.40 5.96
N VAL A 170 -2.28 9.09 5.75
CA VAL A 170 -2.48 8.08 6.79
C VAL A 170 -1.16 7.33 6.99
N ALA A 171 -0.62 7.37 8.21
CA ALA A 171 0.60 6.65 8.55
C ALA A 171 0.27 5.37 9.33
N VAL A 172 0.80 4.24 8.86
CA VAL A 172 0.61 2.91 9.45
C VAL A 172 1.95 2.16 9.55
N GLY A 173 1.94 1.00 10.19
CA GLY A 173 3.15 0.24 10.48
C GLY A 173 3.84 0.72 11.76
N GLY A 174 4.64 -0.15 12.37
CA GLY A 174 5.28 0.13 13.65
C GLY A 174 6.22 1.34 13.63
N GLY A 175 6.82 1.65 12.48
CA GLY A 175 7.71 2.80 12.30
C GLY A 175 6.99 4.12 12.02
N SER A 176 5.66 4.15 11.91
CA SER A 176 4.89 5.39 11.64
C SER A 176 5.05 6.45 12.73
N ILE A 177 5.49 6.05 13.91
CA ILE A 177 5.86 6.94 15.03
C ILE A 177 7.04 7.86 14.69
N LEU A 178 7.83 7.53 13.66
CA LEU A 178 8.94 8.36 13.19
C LEU A 178 8.48 9.63 12.47
N LEU A 179 7.22 9.68 12.03
CA LEU A 179 6.67 10.87 11.39
C LEU A 179 6.19 11.89 12.42
N PRO A 180 6.25 13.20 12.12
CA PRO A 180 5.62 14.25 12.91
C PRO A 180 4.08 14.24 12.79
N GLU A 181 3.38 15.01 13.63
CA GLU A 181 1.92 15.18 13.52
C GLU A 181 1.48 15.88 12.24
N GLU A 182 2.34 16.71 11.66
CA GLU A 182 2.12 17.41 10.40
C GLU A 182 3.34 17.28 9.50
N LEU A 183 3.10 17.03 8.20
CA LEU A 183 4.11 17.05 7.16
C LEU A 183 4.00 18.35 6.37
N GLU A 184 5.15 18.99 6.13
CA GLU A 184 5.22 20.20 5.33
C GLU A 184 4.63 19.97 3.94
N GLY A 185 3.75 20.87 3.49
CA GLY A 185 3.07 20.78 2.20
C GLY A 185 1.92 19.77 2.11
N LEU A 186 1.79 18.85 3.08
CA LEU A 186 0.78 17.77 3.07
C LEU A 186 -0.24 17.88 4.20
N GLY A 187 0.08 18.64 5.26
CA GLY A 187 -0.79 18.85 6.40
C GLY A 187 -0.74 17.72 7.42
N ARG A 188 -1.86 17.49 8.12
CA ARG A 188 -1.94 16.55 9.24
C ARG A 188 -1.73 15.09 8.82
N VAL A 189 -0.90 14.38 9.59
CA VAL A 189 -0.71 12.94 9.49
C VAL A 189 -1.70 12.23 10.40
N HIS A 190 -2.56 11.40 9.81
CA HIS A 190 -3.51 10.57 10.51
C HIS A 190 -2.86 9.25 10.92
N ARG A 191 -2.73 9.00 12.23
CA ARG A 191 -2.35 7.68 12.76
C ARG A 191 -3.57 7.06 13.44
N PRO A 192 -4.28 6.13 12.79
CA PRO A 192 -5.47 5.54 13.37
C PRO A 192 -5.12 4.62 14.56
N GLU A 193 -6.11 4.27 15.36
CA GLU A 193 -5.93 3.21 16.36
C GLU A 193 -5.47 1.91 15.68
N ASN A 194 -4.62 1.13 16.35
CA ASN A 194 -4.08 -0.12 15.81
C ASN A 194 -3.28 0.02 14.50
N PHE A 195 -2.74 1.21 14.21
CA PHE A 195 -1.90 1.49 13.03
C PHE A 195 -0.77 0.46 12.83
N ALA A 196 -0.21 -0.09 13.91
CA ALA A 196 0.89 -1.05 13.87
C ALA A 196 0.51 -2.40 13.23
N VAL A 197 -0.78 -2.75 13.19
CA VAL A 197 -1.29 -4.02 12.65
C VAL A 197 -2.15 -3.84 11.39
N ALA A 198 -2.08 -2.66 10.74
CA ALA A 198 -2.87 -2.37 9.54
C ALA A 198 -2.70 -3.44 8.44
N ASN A 199 -1.50 -3.99 8.26
CA ASN A 199 -1.25 -5.08 7.31
C ASN A 199 -2.11 -6.32 7.61
N ALA A 200 -2.11 -6.77 8.87
CA ALA A 200 -2.89 -7.93 9.30
C ALA A 200 -4.39 -7.67 9.18
N VAL A 201 -4.84 -6.47 9.54
CA VAL A 201 -6.24 -6.03 9.38
C VAL A 201 -6.65 -6.09 7.92
N GLY A 202 -5.83 -5.53 7.02
CA GLY A 202 -6.08 -5.54 5.58
C GLY A 202 -6.16 -6.95 4.98
N ALA A 203 -5.30 -7.85 5.45
CA ALA A 203 -5.35 -9.26 5.06
C ALA A 203 -6.63 -9.95 5.56
N ALA A 204 -7.10 -9.63 6.76
CA ALA A 204 -8.29 -10.22 7.37
C ALA A 204 -9.61 -9.77 6.70
N ILE A 205 -9.65 -8.54 6.18
CA ILE A 205 -10.81 -8.00 5.44
C ILE A 205 -10.73 -8.23 3.93
N ALA A 206 -9.84 -9.10 3.47
CA ALA A 206 -9.63 -9.34 2.06
C ALA A 206 -10.92 -9.79 1.38
N GLN A 207 -11.31 -9.04 0.35
CA GLN A 207 -12.49 -9.33 -0.45
C GLN A 207 -12.16 -10.29 -1.59
N VAL A 208 -13.18 -10.98 -2.08
CA VAL A 208 -13.08 -11.84 -3.25
C VAL A 208 -13.34 -11.00 -4.49
N SER A 209 -12.48 -11.11 -5.50
CA SER A 209 -12.63 -10.41 -6.77
C SER A 209 -13.00 -11.35 -7.92
N GLY A 210 -13.74 -10.80 -8.88
CA GLY A 210 -13.99 -11.36 -10.20
C GLY A 210 -13.57 -10.33 -11.25
N GLU A 211 -12.70 -10.75 -12.16
CA GLU A 211 -12.13 -9.87 -13.18
C GLU A 211 -12.38 -10.40 -14.58
N LEU A 212 -12.65 -9.49 -15.51
CA LEU A 212 -12.76 -9.73 -16.94
C LEU A 212 -11.92 -8.71 -17.69
N ASP A 213 -11.16 -9.19 -18.67
CA ASP A 213 -10.44 -8.38 -19.65
C ASP A 213 -10.58 -9.07 -21.02
N ARG A 214 -11.40 -8.51 -21.91
CA ARG A 214 -11.73 -9.12 -23.20
C ARG A 214 -11.92 -8.06 -24.28
N VAL A 215 -11.57 -8.42 -25.51
CA VAL A 215 -11.88 -7.63 -26.71
C VAL A 215 -13.23 -8.07 -27.28
N TYR A 216 -14.10 -7.10 -27.52
CA TYR A 216 -15.42 -7.27 -28.09
C TYR A 216 -15.45 -6.59 -29.46
N SER A 217 -16.02 -7.25 -30.46
CA SER A 217 -16.42 -6.61 -31.71
C SER A 217 -17.86 -6.14 -31.55
N VAL A 218 -18.10 -4.85 -31.77
CA VAL A 218 -19.37 -4.20 -31.43
C VAL A 218 -20.04 -3.70 -32.70
N SER A 219 -21.22 -4.24 -32.99
CA SER A 219 -22.09 -3.71 -34.05
C SER A 219 -22.84 -2.46 -33.56
N GLU A 220 -23.30 -1.64 -34.49
CA GLU A 220 -24.10 -0.44 -34.19
C GLU A 220 -25.28 -0.78 -33.26
N GLY A 221 -25.38 -0.10 -32.12
CA GLY A 221 -26.42 -0.33 -31.10
C GLY A 221 -26.16 -1.42 -30.06
N SER A 222 -25.15 -2.30 -30.24
CA SER A 222 -24.84 -3.39 -29.28
C SER A 222 -23.85 -3.00 -28.16
N ARG A 223 -23.27 -1.80 -28.23
CA ARG A 223 -22.24 -1.32 -27.30
C ARG A 223 -22.69 -1.40 -25.84
N GLN A 224 -23.86 -0.85 -25.54
CA GLN A 224 -24.36 -0.82 -24.16
C GLN A 224 -24.55 -2.23 -23.61
N GLN A 225 -25.07 -3.15 -24.43
CA GLN A 225 -25.25 -4.54 -24.04
C GLN A 225 -23.91 -5.23 -23.76
N ALA A 226 -22.88 -5.01 -24.58
CA ALA A 226 -21.54 -5.54 -24.31
C ALA A 226 -20.95 -5.03 -22.98
N LEU A 227 -21.18 -3.76 -22.64
CA LEU A 227 -20.74 -3.19 -21.36
C LEU A 227 -21.48 -3.82 -20.18
N ASP A 228 -22.79 -4.02 -20.31
CA ASP A 228 -23.61 -4.59 -19.24
C ASP A 228 -23.31 -6.09 -19.05
N ASP A 229 -23.12 -6.84 -20.14
CA ASP A 229 -22.69 -8.23 -20.11
C ASP A 229 -21.32 -8.38 -19.44
N ALA A 230 -20.37 -7.48 -19.73
CA ALA A 230 -19.04 -7.48 -19.12
C ALA A 230 -19.10 -7.21 -17.60
N ARG A 231 -19.95 -6.27 -17.15
CA ARG A 231 -20.18 -6.02 -15.72
C ARG A 231 -20.77 -7.26 -15.04
N GLN A 232 -21.79 -7.83 -15.66
CA GLN A 232 -22.48 -9.00 -15.13
C GLN A 232 -21.54 -10.21 -15.03
N GLU A 233 -20.73 -10.46 -16.05
CA GLU A 233 -19.73 -11.55 -16.04
C GLU A 233 -18.68 -11.34 -14.94
N ALA A 234 -18.24 -10.11 -14.67
CA ALA A 234 -17.33 -9.81 -13.56
C ALA A 234 -17.98 -10.11 -12.19
N VAL A 235 -19.24 -9.73 -12.01
CA VAL A 235 -20.03 -10.04 -10.79
C VAL A 235 -20.16 -11.55 -10.61
N GLU A 236 -20.53 -12.28 -11.67
CA GLU A 236 -20.69 -13.73 -11.64
C GLU A 236 -19.38 -14.44 -11.29
N ARG A 237 -18.25 -13.98 -11.83
CA ARG A 237 -16.91 -14.49 -11.48
C ARG A 237 -16.58 -14.25 -10.02
N ALA A 238 -16.92 -13.08 -9.45
CA ALA A 238 -16.70 -12.80 -8.04
C ALA A 238 -17.52 -13.74 -7.15
N VAL A 239 -18.80 -13.95 -7.48
CA VAL A 239 -19.68 -14.87 -6.76
C VAL A 239 -19.20 -16.31 -6.89
N ALA A 240 -18.79 -16.75 -8.08
CA ALA A 240 -18.24 -18.08 -8.31
C ALA A 240 -16.93 -18.31 -7.53
N ALA A 241 -16.14 -17.25 -7.32
CA ALA A 241 -14.94 -17.29 -6.49
C ALA A 241 -15.23 -17.24 -4.98
N GLY A 242 -16.50 -17.13 -4.57
CA GLY A 242 -16.94 -17.20 -3.17
C GLY A 242 -17.47 -15.89 -2.58
N ALA A 243 -17.63 -14.82 -3.38
CA ALA A 243 -18.22 -13.58 -2.89
C ALA A 243 -19.72 -13.76 -2.56
N SER A 244 -20.17 -13.11 -1.49
CA SER A 244 -21.59 -13.00 -1.15
C SER A 244 -22.28 -12.09 -2.17
N PRO A 245 -23.30 -12.57 -2.92
CA PRO A 245 -23.92 -11.81 -4.01
C PRO A 245 -24.44 -10.42 -3.60
N SER A 246 -24.95 -10.28 -2.37
CA SER A 246 -25.50 -9.02 -1.87
C SER A 246 -24.45 -7.94 -1.59
N THR A 247 -23.17 -8.30 -1.58
CA THR A 247 -22.04 -7.41 -1.26
C THR A 247 -21.21 -7.05 -2.49
N VAL A 248 -21.51 -7.67 -3.64
CA VAL A 248 -20.69 -7.50 -4.85
C VAL A 248 -20.95 -6.13 -5.47
N GLN A 249 -19.86 -5.41 -5.76
CA GLN A 249 -19.88 -4.12 -6.45
C GLN A 249 -18.78 -4.06 -7.50
N ILE A 250 -19.00 -3.28 -8.55
CA ILE A 250 -17.98 -2.96 -9.55
C ILE A 250 -17.08 -1.86 -8.99
N VAL A 251 -15.77 -2.13 -8.93
CA VAL A 251 -14.77 -1.20 -8.39
C VAL A 251 -13.79 -0.69 -9.42
N ASP A 252 -13.74 -1.34 -10.58
CA ASP A 252 -13.01 -0.87 -11.75
C ASP A 252 -13.78 -1.25 -13.02
N PHE A 253 -13.86 -0.32 -13.96
CA PHE A 253 -14.52 -0.52 -15.24
C PHE A 253 -13.94 0.42 -16.29
N ASP A 254 -13.27 -0.15 -17.28
CA ASP A 254 -12.62 0.57 -18.36
C ASP A 254 -13.14 0.09 -19.71
N GLU A 255 -13.34 1.05 -20.62
CA GLU A 255 -13.65 0.80 -22.02
C GLU A 255 -12.61 1.50 -22.89
N LEU A 256 -11.85 0.72 -23.66
CA LEU A 256 -10.78 1.21 -24.52
C LEU A 256 -11.07 0.85 -25.98
N PRO A 257 -11.34 1.83 -26.84
CA PRO A 257 -11.45 1.60 -28.28
C PRO A 257 -10.13 1.06 -28.86
N ILE A 258 -10.22 0.15 -29.84
CA ILE A 258 -9.06 -0.35 -30.59
C ILE A 258 -9.19 0.13 -32.04
N PRO A 259 -8.57 1.28 -32.42
CA PRO A 259 -8.85 1.97 -33.68
C PRO A 259 -8.49 1.22 -34.97
N TYR A 260 -7.81 0.08 -34.88
CA TYR A 260 -7.26 -0.66 -36.02
C TYR A 260 -7.84 -2.06 -36.19
N LEU A 261 -8.76 -2.47 -35.31
CA LEU A 261 -9.45 -3.75 -35.45
C LEU A 261 -10.79 -3.54 -36.18
N PRO A 262 -11.12 -4.38 -37.18
CA PRO A 262 -12.40 -4.28 -37.87
C PRO A 262 -13.58 -4.52 -36.90
N GLY A 263 -14.70 -3.85 -37.15
CA GLY A 263 -15.94 -4.03 -36.37
C GLY A 263 -16.01 -3.24 -35.07
N ASN A 264 -15.48 -2.00 -35.04
CA ASN A 264 -15.51 -1.09 -33.89
C ASN A 264 -15.11 -1.79 -32.58
N ALA A 265 -13.99 -2.51 -32.62
CA ALA A 265 -13.60 -3.34 -31.49
C ALA A 265 -13.26 -2.48 -30.27
N ILE A 266 -13.77 -2.90 -29.11
CA ILE A 266 -13.48 -2.29 -27.82
C ILE A 266 -12.90 -3.36 -26.90
N ARG A 267 -11.92 -2.99 -26.10
CA ARG A 267 -11.48 -3.78 -24.96
C ARG A 267 -12.28 -3.31 -23.76
N ILE A 268 -13.05 -4.22 -23.16
CA ILE A 268 -13.76 -3.95 -21.91
C ILE A 268 -13.01 -4.67 -20.80
N ARG A 269 -12.76 -3.93 -19.73
CA ARG A 269 -12.28 -4.47 -18.47
C ARG A 269 -13.29 -4.16 -17.37
N ALA A 270 -13.57 -5.16 -16.54
CA ALA A 270 -14.45 -5.00 -15.40
C ALA A 270 -13.89 -5.80 -14.22
N LYS A 271 -13.90 -5.18 -13.04
CA LYS A 271 -13.55 -5.81 -11.77
C LYS A 271 -14.68 -5.63 -10.79
N ALA A 272 -15.21 -6.75 -10.31
CA ALA A 272 -16.15 -6.81 -9.22
C ALA A 272 -15.44 -7.31 -7.96
N VAL A 273 -15.81 -6.79 -6.79
CA VAL A 273 -15.40 -7.35 -5.50
C VAL A 273 -16.58 -7.49 -4.56
N GLY A 274 -16.52 -8.47 -3.67
CA GLY A 274 -17.47 -8.63 -2.58
C GLY A 274 -16.88 -9.40 -1.40
N ASP A 275 -17.61 -9.41 -0.29
CA ASP A 275 -17.18 -10.07 0.94
C ASP A 275 -17.26 -11.60 0.78
N LEU A 276 -16.30 -12.32 1.38
CA LEU A 276 -16.29 -13.78 1.32
C LEU A 276 -17.49 -14.37 2.08
N ASP A 277 -18.28 -15.23 1.42
CA ASP A 277 -19.34 -15.99 2.09
C ASP A 277 -18.73 -17.15 2.90
N ILE A 278 -18.41 -16.89 4.16
CA ILE A 278 -17.75 -17.84 5.08
C ILE A 278 -18.52 -19.17 5.20
N ARG A 279 -19.85 -19.15 5.01
CA ARG A 279 -20.69 -20.36 5.08
C ARG A 279 -20.45 -21.31 3.91
N LYS A 280 -20.02 -20.80 2.75
CA LYS A 280 -19.64 -21.63 1.60
C LYS A 280 -18.18 -22.09 1.68
N ALA A 281 -17.31 -21.31 2.31
CA ALA A 281 -15.89 -21.64 2.45
C ALA A 281 -15.63 -22.81 3.43
N ALA A 282 -16.49 -23.06 4.41
CA ALA A 282 -16.34 -24.13 5.40
C ALA A 282 -16.61 -25.56 4.87
N HIS A 283 -16.99 -25.70 3.59
CA HIS A 283 -17.35 -26.97 2.95
C HIS A 283 -16.38 -27.40 1.82
N VAL A 284 -15.21 -26.77 1.72
CA VAL A 284 -14.14 -27.12 0.77
C VAL A 284 -12.89 -27.56 1.51
#